data_AF-A0A1L9V5P6-F1
#
_entry.id   AF-A0A1L9V5P6-F1
#
_cell.length_a   1.000
_cell.length_b   1.000
_cell.length_c   1.000
_cell.angle_alpha   90.00
_cell.angle_beta   90.00
_cell.angle_gamma   90.00
#
_symmetry.space_group_name_H-M   'P 1'
#
loop_
_entity.id
_entity.type
_entity.pdbx_description
1 polymer ?
#
loop_
_entity_poly.entity_id
_entity_poly.type
_entity_poly.pdbx_seq_one_letter_code
_entity_poly.pdbx_strand_id
1 'polypeptide(L)'
;MSQSIIIPAGFNPDGKCLQPTDCFTGKVYFDALHSDQQTSIANVTFTPCARTHWHTHPDGQFIRVVSGNGWVCDKGGAPQRLRTGDVVWAPAGTTHWHGADDNSTMTHFVVGHGKTAWHDVVSDEEYGRKAL
;
A
#
# COMPACT_ATOMS: atom_id res chain seq x y z
N MET A 1 22.48 24.77 -10.43
CA MET A 1 21.15 24.57 -11.05
C MET A 1 20.75 23.14 -10.78
N SER A 2 19.53 22.90 -10.30
CA SER A 2 19.01 21.54 -10.15
C SER A 2 18.76 20.92 -11.53
N GLN A 3 18.99 19.61 -11.65
CA GLN A 3 18.73 18.84 -12.88
C GLN A 3 17.79 17.68 -12.57
N SER A 4 17.02 17.25 -13.56
CA SER A 4 16.23 16.03 -13.46
C SER A 4 17.13 14.82 -13.27
N ILE A 5 16.74 13.91 -12.38
CA ILE A 5 17.46 12.66 -12.12
C ILE A 5 16.64 11.53 -12.74
N ILE A 6 17.25 10.74 -13.61
CA ILE A 6 16.69 9.46 -14.05
C ILE A 6 17.01 8.44 -12.96
N ILE A 7 16.00 7.73 -12.47
CA ILE A 7 16.17 6.59 -11.56
C ILE A 7 15.98 5.32 -12.40
N PRO A 8 17.06 4.69 -12.90
CA PRO A 8 16.93 3.49 -13.72
C PRO A 8 16.25 2.38 -12.90
N ALA A 9 15.23 1.75 -13.48
CA ALA A 9 14.45 0.70 -12.82
C ALA A 9 13.94 1.06 -11.41
N GLY A 10 13.68 2.35 -11.13
CA GLY A 10 12.99 2.76 -9.91
C GLY A 10 13.72 2.50 -8.59
N PHE A 11 15.05 2.38 -8.52
CA PHE A 11 15.77 1.99 -7.28
C PHE A 11 15.78 0.47 -7.04
N ASN A 12 15.60 -0.33 -8.10
CA ASN A 12 15.78 -1.77 -8.06
C ASN A 12 16.94 -2.22 -8.95
N PRO A 13 18.20 -2.13 -8.46
CA PRO A 13 19.39 -2.41 -9.27
C PRO A 13 19.44 -3.87 -9.78
N ASP A 14 18.79 -4.80 -9.08
CA ASP A 14 18.74 -6.22 -9.44
C ASP A 14 17.44 -6.61 -10.16
N GLY A 15 16.51 -5.67 -10.36
CA GLY A 15 15.19 -5.92 -10.96
C GLY A 15 14.29 -6.89 -10.17
N LYS A 16 14.63 -7.19 -8.91
CA LYS A 16 13.91 -8.15 -8.08
C LYS A 16 12.85 -7.46 -7.23
N CYS A 17 11.60 -7.84 -7.41
CA CYS A 17 10.53 -7.37 -6.55
C CYS A 17 10.71 -7.91 -5.12
N LEU A 18 10.68 -7.03 -4.12
CA LEU A 18 10.83 -7.43 -2.72
C LEU A 18 9.56 -8.17 -2.28
N GLN A 19 9.71 -9.14 -1.37
CA GLN A 19 8.59 -9.86 -0.75
C GLN A 19 8.60 -9.64 0.75
N PRO A 20 8.20 -8.44 1.23
CA PRO A 20 8.19 -8.13 2.65
C PRO A 20 7.12 -8.96 3.37
N THR A 21 7.45 -9.48 4.56
CA THR A 21 6.55 -10.30 5.38
C THR A 21 6.16 -9.65 6.70
N ASP A 22 7.03 -8.83 7.29
CA ASP A 22 6.84 -8.39 8.69
C ASP A 22 5.75 -7.33 8.86
N CYS A 23 5.34 -6.68 7.77
CA CYS A 23 4.38 -5.58 7.73
C CYS A 23 3.11 -5.94 6.93
N PHE A 24 2.97 -7.22 6.54
CA PHE A 24 1.95 -7.68 5.62
C PHE A 24 1.43 -9.05 6.03
N THR A 25 0.12 -9.24 5.90
CA THR A 25 -0.48 -10.59 5.90
C THR A 25 -0.60 -11.06 4.45
N GLY A 26 -0.18 -12.30 4.17
CA GLY A 26 -0.22 -12.87 2.82
C GLY A 26 0.99 -12.49 1.97
N LYS A 27 0.92 -12.76 0.66
CA LYS A 27 2.04 -12.53 -0.25
C LYS A 27 1.92 -11.17 -0.92
N VAL A 28 2.97 -10.37 -0.78
CA VAL A 28 3.07 -9.03 -1.38
C VAL A 28 4.35 -8.93 -2.20
N TYR A 29 4.25 -8.28 -3.35
CA TYR A 29 5.35 -7.95 -4.24
C TYR A 29 5.51 -6.42 -4.21
N PHE A 30 6.64 -5.95 -3.70
CA PHE A 30 6.95 -4.53 -3.52
C PHE A 30 8.04 -4.11 -4.52
N ASP A 31 7.66 -3.27 -5.47
CA ASP A 31 8.53 -2.64 -6.46
C ASP A 31 8.77 -1.19 -6.05
N ALA A 32 9.89 -0.96 -5.35
CA ALA A 32 10.31 0.38 -4.97
C ALA A 32 10.57 1.21 -6.22
N LEU A 33 10.16 2.48 -6.22
CA LEU A 33 10.38 3.45 -7.30
C LEU A 33 11.27 4.63 -6.86
N HIS A 34 11.12 5.07 -5.61
CA HIS A 34 11.92 6.12 -4.97
C HIS A 34 11.79 6.02 -3.46
N SER A 35 12.85 6.35 -2.71
CA SER A 35 12.78 6.45 -1.25
C SER A 35 13.82 7.44 -0.74
N ASP A 36 13.36 8.42 0.03
CA ASP A 36 14.20 9.33 0.81
C ASP A 36 13.61 9.57 2.21
N GLN A 37 14.10 10.58 2.93
CA GLN A 37 13.65 10.88 4.29
C GLN A 37 12.20 11.40 4.36
N GLN A 38 11.65 11.91 3.26
CA GLN A 38 10.34 12.56 3.20
C GLN A 38 9.33 11.76 2.39
N THR A 39 9.75 11.04 1.36
CA THR A 39 8.85 10.41 0.40
C THR A 39 9.29 8.98 0.06
N SER A 40 8.33 8.07 0.05
CA SER A 40 8.45 6.72 -0.50
C SER A 40 7.46 6.54 -1.64
N ILE A 41 7.93 6.06 -2.78
CA ILE A 41 7.11 5.78 -3.96
C ILE A 41 7.32 4.33 -4.36
N ALA A 42 6.23 3.59 -4.59
CA ALA A 42 6.30 2.19 -4.98
C ALA A 42 5.10 1.77 -5.83
N ASN A 43 5.27 0.70 -6.60
CA ASN A 43 4.17 -0.17 -6.98
C ASN A 43 4.10 -1.34 -5.99
N VAL A 44 2.91 -1.64 -5.48
CA VAL A 44 2.71 -2.76 -4.55
C VAL A 44 1.63 -3.66 -5.10
N THR A 45 1.94 -4.95 -5.24
CA THR A 45 1.00 -5.97 -5.70
C THR A 45 0.69 -6.96 -4.59
N PHE A 46 -0.58 -7.05 -4.23
CA PHE A 46 -1.12 -7.97 -3.24
C PHE A 46 -1.71 -9.18 -3.95
N THR A 47 -1.35 -10.38 -3.52
CA THR A 47 -2.08 -11.60 -3.91
C THR A 47 -3.46 -11.64 -3.25
N PRO A 48 -4.40 -12.50 -3.68
CA PRO A 48 -5.69 -12.61 -3.01
C PRO A 48 -5.56 -12.74 -1.49
N CYS A 49 -6.45 -12.06 -0.76
CA CYS A 49 -6.45 -11.93 0.71
C CYS A 49 -5.26 -11.20 1.35
N ALA A 50 -4.23 -10.81 0.59
CA ALA A 50 -3.07 -10.14 1.15
C ALA A 50 -3.38 -8.67 1.47
N ARG A 51 -2.87 -8.18 2.61
CA ARG A 51 -3.06 -6.80 3.06
C ARG A 51 -1.89 -6.31 3.89
N THR A 52 -1.77 -4.99 4.01
CA THR A 52 -0.88 -4.38 5.01
C THR A 52 -1.36 -4.73 6.43
N HIS A 53 -0.45 -4.66 7.40
CA HIS A 53 -0.85 -4.41 8.78
C HIS A 53 -1.49 -3.01 8.92
N TRP A 54 -2.08 -2.74 10.08
CA TRP A 54 -2.48 -1.37 10.41
C TRP A 54 -1.24 -0.47 10.42
N HIS A 55 -1.33 0.71 9.82
CA HIS A 55 -0.22 1.66 9.80
C HIS A 55 -0.69 3.10 9.67
N THR A 56 0.23 4.03 9.94
CA THR A 56 0.00 5.47 9.85
C THR A 56 1.14 6.13 9.09
N HIS A 57 0.79 7.04 8.19
CA HIS A 57 1.74 7.97 7.60
C HIS A 57 1.62 9.32 8.30
N PRO A 58 2.69 9.86 8.92
CA PRO A 58 2.62 11.11 9.66
C PRO A 58 2.26 12.30 8.76
N ASP A 59 2.66 12.25 7.48
CA ASP A 59 2.43 13.31 6.50
C ASP A 59 1.42 12.90 5.40
N GLY A 60 0.75 11.75 5.59
CA GLY A 60 -0.29 11.24 4.70
C GLY A 60 0.20 10.32 3.59
N GLN A 61 -0.75 9.74 2.86
CA GLN A 61 -0.49 8.78 1.79
C GLN A 61 -1.50 8.94 0.65
N PHE A 62 -1.01 8.79 -0.57
CA PHE A 62 -1.82 8.64 -1.77
C PHE A 62 -1.68 7.23 -2.34
N ILE A 63 -2.80 6.66 -2.78
CA ILE A 63 -2.83 5.39 -3.49
C ILE A 63 -3.62 5.60 -4.78
N ARG A 64 -3.12 5.07 -5.89
CA ARG A 64 -3.91 4.87 -7.11
C ARG A 64 -3.91 3.40 -7.48
N VAL A 65 -5.10 2.80 -7.60
CA VAL A 65 -5.22 1.41 -8.04
C VAL A 65 -4.93 1.33 -9.53
N VAL A 66 -3.91 0.55 -9.88
CA VAL A 66 -3.44 0.35 -11.25
C VAL A 66 -4.10 -0.87 -11.90
N SER A 67 -4.32 -1.94 -11.12
CA SER A 67 -5.01 -3.13 -11.61
C SER A 67 -5.71 -3.91 -10.50
N GLY A 68 -6.75 -4.67 -10.87
CA GLY A 68 -7.48 -5.55 -9.96
C GLY A 68 -8.45 -4.82 -9.03
N ASN A 69 -8.83 -5.50 -7.95
CA ASN A 69 -9.78 -5.02 -6.94
C ASN A 69 -9.26 -5.32 -5.54
N GLY A 70 -9.56 -4.42 -4.61
CA GLY A 70 -9.08 -4.50 -3.24
C GLY A 70 -9.97 -3.75 -2.27
N TRP A 71 -9.37 -3.41 -1.13
CA TRP A 71 -10.04 -2.76 -0.02
C TRP A 71 -9.09 -1.77 0.66
N VAL A 72 -9.68 -0.72 1.22
CA VAL A 72 -9.06 0.17 2.21
C VAL A 72 -9.98 0.27 3.42
N CYS A 73 -9.42 0.39 4.61
CA CYS A 73 -10.21 0.63 5.81
C CYS A 73 -9.43 1.52 6.78
N ASP A 74 -10.08 2.58 7.23
CA ASP A 74 -9.60 3.40 8.34
C ASP A 74 -9.95 2.73 9.67
N LYS A 75 -9.12 2.94 10.69
CA LYS A 75 -9.32 2.33 12.01
C LYS A 75 -10.64 2.83 12.62
N GLY A 76 -11.49 1.89 13.03
CA GLY A 76 -12.85 2.17 13.54
C GLY A 76 -13.91 2.39 12.45
N GLY A 77 -13.52 2.42 11.18
CA GLY A 77 -14.43 2.51 10.04
C GLY A 77 -14.86 1.15 9.49
N ALA A 78 -15.61 1.20 8.39
CA ALA A 78 -15.96 0.02 7.59
C ALA A 78 -15.04 -0.07 6.35
N PRO A 79 -14.62 -1.28 5.92
CA PRO A 79 -13.84 -1.43 4.70
C PRO A 79 -14.58 -0.92 3.47
N GLN A 80 -13.86 -0.18 2.62
CA GLN A 80 -14.35 0.37 1.37
C GLN A 80 -13.70 -0.33 0.18
N ARG A 81 -14.52 -0.69 -0.81
CA ARG A 81 -14.07 -1.40 -2.01
C ARG A 81 -13.25 -0.46 -2.90
N LEU A 82 -12.13 -0.97 -3.38
CA LEU A 82 -11.26 -0.33 -4.36
C LEU A 82 -11.29 -1.08 -5.69
N ARG A 83 -11.27 -0.32 -6.79
CA ARG A 83 -11.25 -0.81 -8.17
C ARG A 83 -10.18 -0.09 -8.97
N THR A 84 -9.77 -0.66 -10.09
CA THR A 84 -8.82 -0.03 -11.01
C THR A 84 -9.25 1.39 -11.39
N GLY A 85 -8.36 2.35 -11.21
CA GLY A 85 -8.61 3.77 -11.47
C GLY A 85 -8.93 4.60 -10.23
N ASP A 86 -9.39 3.96 -9.14
CA ASP A 86 -9.69 4.67 -7.89
C ASP A 86 -8.42 5.29 -7.28
N VAL A 87 -8.61 6.44 -6.63
CA VAL A 87 -7.58 7.16 -5.89
C VAL A 87 -8.00 7.29 -4.44
N VAL A 88 -7.13 6.86 -3.53
CA VAL A 88 -7.28 7.05 -2.08
C VAL A 88 -6.35 8.16 -1.64
N TRP A 89 -6.89 9.09 -0.86
CA TRP A 89 -6.12 10.01 -0.04
C TRP A 89 -6.33 9.60 1.42
N ALA A 90 -5.26 9.17 2.10
CA ALA A 90 -5.24 8.98 3.54
C ALA A 90 -4.54 10.21 4.16
N PRO A 91 -5.28 11.12 4.84
CA PRO A 91 -4.68 12.28 5.47
C PRO A 91 -3.57 11.94 6.47
N ALA A 92 -2.74 12.93 6.79
CA ALA A 92 -1.76 12.86 7.86
C ALA A 92 -2.38 12.32 9.16
N GLY A 93 -1.76 11.30 9.75
CA GLY A 93 -2.22 10.69 11.00
C GLY A 93 -3.33 9.64 10.85
N THR A 94 -3.87 9.42 9.65
CA THR A 94 -4.88 8.38 9.41
C THR A 94 -4.27 7.00 9.59
N THR A 95 -4.78 6.25 10.58
CA THR A 95 -4.43 4.84 10.77
C THR A 95 -5.34 3.98 9.90
N HIS A 96 -4.76 3.22 8.98
CA HIS A 96 -5.52 2.47 7.99
C HIS A 96 -4.81 1.17 7.59
N TRP A 97 -5.52 0.32 6.86
CA TRP A 97 -4.95 -0.78 6.09
C TRP A 97 -5.51 -0.78 4.68
N HIS A 98 -4.77 -1.39 3.76
CA HIS A 98 -5.25 -1.64 2.40
C HIS A 98 -4.69 -2.97 1.88
N GLY A 99 -5.38 -3.57 0.91
CA GLY A 99 -5.01 -4.87 0.40
C GLY A 99 -5.92 -5.38 -0.71
N ALA A 100 -5.64 -6.60 -1.17
CA ALA A 100 -6.40 -7.30 -2.18
C ALA A 100 -7.74 -7.85 -1.66
N ASP A 101 -8.65 -8.09 -2.59
CA ASP A 101 -9.90 -8.81 -2.35
C ASP A 101 -9.67 -10.34 -2.28
N ASP A 102 -10.71 -11.09 -1.88
CA ASP A 102 -10.61 -12.53 -1.60
C ASP A 102 -10.20 -13.37 -2.82
N ASN A 103 -10.62 -12.94 -4.02
CA ASN A 103 -10.41 -13.66 -5.27
C ASN A 103 -9.72 -12.81 -6.35
N SER A 104 -9.08 -11.70 -5.97
CA SER A 104 -8.41 -10.79 -6.91
C SER A 104 -7.02 -10.46 -6.41
N THR A 105 -6.05 -10.37 -7.31
CA THR A 105 -4.86 -9.57 -7.05
C THR A 105 -5.23 -8.09 -7.06
N MET A 106 -4.43 -7.25 -6.41
CA MET A 106 -4.53 -5.80 -6.56
C MET A 106 -3.14 -5.20 -6.66
N THR A 107 -2.91 -4.36 -7.67
CA THR A 107 -1.69 -3.54 -7.78
C THR A 107 -2.05 -2.08 -7.64
N HIS A 108 -1.34 -1.36 -6.79
CA HIS A 108 -1.46 0.09 -6.71
C HIS A 108 -0.10 0.78 -6.83
N PHE A 109 -0.13 2.01 -7.34
CA PHE A 109 0.94 2.99 -7.21
C PHE A 109 0.70 3.78 -5.92
N VAL A 110 1.70 3.89 -5.06
CA VAL A 110 1.58 4.57 -3.75
C VAL A 110 2.66 5.62 -3.59
N VAL A 111 2.27 6.75 -2.99
CA VAL A 111 3.17 7.79 -2.49
C VAL A 111 2.89 7.96 -1.01
N GLY A 112 3.82 7.50 -0.17
CA GLY A 112 3.79 7.73 1.28
C GLY A 112 4.70 8.88 1.66
N HIS A 113 4.20 9.78 2.49
CA HIS A 113 4.98 10.88 3.04
C HIS A 113 5.33 10.61 4.51
N GLY A 114 6.58 10.96 4.86
CA GLY A 114 7.19 10.66 6.14
C GLY A 114 7.40 9.17 6.38
N LYS A 115 8.01 8.84 7.52
CA LYS A 115 8.30 7.46 7.90
C LYS A 115 7.02 6.75 8.38
N THR A 116 6.63 5.67 7.72
CA THR A 116 5.49 4.83 8.13
C THR A 116 5.66 4.31 9.56
N ALA A 117 4.65 4.53 10.39
CA ALA A 117 4.50 3.88 11.69
C ALA A 117 3.62 2.64 11.53
N TRP A 118 4.22 1.47 11.70
CA TRP A 118 3.52 0.18 11.63
C TRP A 118 2.93 -0.20 12.99
N HIS A 119 1.76 -0.82 12.98
CA HIS A 119 1.01 -1.26 14.16
C HIS A 119 0.66 -2.75 14.04
N ASP A 120 -0.36 -3.18 14.79
CA ASP A 120 -0.82 -4.55 14.86
C ASP A 120 -1.28 -5.11 13.49
N VAL A 121 -1.21 -6.44 13.39
CA VAL A 121 -1.74 -7.20 12.27
C VAL A 121 -3.24 -6.92 12.09
N VAL A 122 -3.69 -6.79 10.84
CA VAL A 122 -5.13 -6.82 10.53
C VAL A 122 -5.60 -8.28 10.62
N SER A 123 -6.36 -8.57 11.66
CA SER A 123 -6.92 -9.90 11.91
C SER A 123 -7.84 -10.34 10.77
N ASP A 124 -8.06 -11.65 10.63
CA ASP A 124 -9.01 -12.17 9.64
C ASP A 124 -10.45 -11.71 9.92
N GLU A 125 -10.80 -11.46 11.20
CA GLU A 125 -12.09 -10.88 11.56
C GLU A 125 -12.23 -9.45 11.04
N GLU A 126 -11.23 -8.59 11.28
CA GLU A 126 -11.24 -7.21 10.78
C GLU A 126 -11.24 -7.17 9.24
N TYR A 127 -10.44 -8.02 8.61
CA TYR A 127 -10.46 -8.20 7.15
C TYR A 127 -11.83 -8.71 6.66
N GLY A 128 -12.51 -9.54 7.44
CA GLY A 128 -13.84 -10.09 7.13
C GLY A 128 -14.99 -9.10 7.24
N ARG A 129 -14.80 -7.90 7.81
CA ARG A 129 -15.86 -6.87 7.95
C ARG A 129 -16.26 -6.18 6.64
N LYS A 130 -15.67 -6.58 5.52
CA LYS A 130 -16.00 -6.10 4.19
C LYS A 130 -17.46 -6.42 3.88
N ALA A 131 -18.24 -5.43 3.44
CA ALA A 131 -19.59 -5.69 2.96
C ALA A 131 -19.53 -6.50 1.67
N LEU A 132 -20.42 -7.49 1.53
CA LEU A 132 -20.61 -8.25 0.28
C LEU A 132 -21.16 -7.38 -0.84
#